data_AF-A0A0N4YVL8-F1
#
_entry.id   AF-A0A0N4YVL8-F1
#
_cell.length_a   1.000
_cell.length_b   1.000
_cell.length_c   1.000
_cell.angle_alpha   90.00
_cell.angle_beta   90.00
_cell.angle_gamma   90.00
#
_symmetry.space_group_name_H-M   'P 1'
#
loop_
_entity.id
_entity.type
_entity.pdbx_description
1 polymer ?
#
loop_
_entity_poly.entity_id
_entity_poly.type
_entity_poly.pdbx_seq_one_letter_code
_entity_poly.pdbx_strand_id
1 'polypeptide(L)'
;MSAVINSRPTSAGNANSIGEDARPTLLHKIEGHVARINDVVLLSKEEGVWTASDDRSVRLYLKRDNGQFWPSIHKIMPVAPTCLHYSEETSRLLIGLLNGHVYEYYVADDYNSMSDPEVRSLTIYHQFRWTIHAGPISGLGLALSAELVFSCSKDKSVVWHCSETGIKRGAFHCDSSCTAMAIDLPFVFVGDHGGNVIVLRLSGDTAQMISKLSAHTGPISSLAWNRVKEILYSGSHDSLVIMWDIGGKRGEAYELNGHSSKITSLAVAPGAARLFSADDAGRLVCWDMSANRLETPGWKNSDNCEVCDSPFFWNISAMWQRKVVGQRQHHCRTCGKAVCGACCSNWTVFPRMGYELPVRICNECHRKMEDNPQQFE
;
A
#
# COMPACT_ATOMS: atom_id res chain seq x y z
N MET A 1 11.77 -6.95 -1.00
CA MET A 1 11.93 -5.96 -2.09
C MET A 1 10.93 -4.86 -1.81
N SER A 2 11.38 -3.66 -1.46
CA SER A 2 10.50 -2.48 -1.36
C SER A 2 10.64 -1.70 -2.66
N ALA A 3 9.50 -1.37 -3.28
CA ALA A 3 9.45 -0.58 -4.50
C ALA A 3 8.53 0.61 -4.24
N VAL A 4 9.12 1.80 -4.15
CA VAL A 4 8.39 3.06 -4.28
C VAL A 4 8.67 3.54 -5.70
N ILE A 5 7.64 3.92 -6.46
CA ILE A 5 7.76 4.42 -7.83
C ILE A 5 7.11 5.80 -7.85
N ASN A 6 7.93 6.86 -7.93
CA ASN A 6 7.43 8.23 -8.04
C ASN A 6 7.19 8.62 -9.50
N SER A 7 6.14 9.41 -9.72
CA SER A 7 5.81 10.01 -11.01
C SER A 7 6.81 11.11 -11.36
N ARG A 8 7.57 10.94 -12.46
CA ARG A 8 8.27 12.07 -13.09
C ARG A 8 7.26 12.90 -13.89
N PRO A 9 7.19 14.23 -13.72
CA PRO A 9 6.62 15.11 -14.72
C PRO A 9 7.72 15.41 -15.75
N THR A 10 7.81 14.61 -16.81
CA THR A 10 8.55 15.06 -18.00
C THR A 10 7.62 15.95 -18.82
N SER A 11 7.88 17.25 -18.77
CA SER A 11 7.31 18.22 -19.71
C SER A 11 7.77 17.91 -21.14
N ALA A 12 6.82 18.05 -22.07
CA ALA A 12 6.93 17.97 -23.53
C ALA A 12 6.86 16.57 -24.15
N GLY A 13 5.66 16.24 -24.65
CA GLY A 13 5.39 15.17 -25.61
C GLY A 13 4.22 14.29 -25.21
N ASN A 14 3.00 14.66 -25.61
CA ASN A 14 1.77 13.85 -25.65
C ASN A 14 1.76 12.61 -24.72
N ALA A 15 1.65 12.85 -23.41
CA ALA A 15 1.52 11.81 -22.41
C ALA A 15 0.06 11.33 -22.34
N ASN A 16 -0.25 10.23 -23.01
CA ASN A 16 -1.37 9.37 -22.68
C ASN A 16 -1.06 7.95 -23.14
N SER A 17 -1.21 7.00 -22.22
CA SER A 17 -0.93 5.57 -22.34
C SER A 17 0.56 5.19 -22.42
N ILE A 18 1.08 4.69 -21.29
CA ILE A 18 1.98 3.56 -21.32
C ILE A 18 1.21 2.47 -22.10
N GLY A 19 1.59 2.22 -23.35
CA GLY A 19 0.85 1.34 -24.27
C GLY A 19 0.57 -0.04 -23.67
N GLU A 20 -0.40 -0.75 -24.23
CA GLU A 20 -0.94 -2.02 -23.71
C GLU A 20 0.12 -3.12 -23.46
N ASP A 21 1.33 -2.98 -24.02
CA ASP A 21 2.46 -3.92 -23.90
C ASP A 21 3.65 -3.43 -23.04
N ALA A 22 3.58 -2.26 -22.43
CA ALA A 22 4.71 -1.71 -21.70
C ALA A 22 4.89 -2.42 -20.34
N ARG A 23 5.79 -3.41 -20.35
CA ARG A 23 6.21 -4.15 -19.16
C ARG A 23 7.16 -3.28 -18.32
N PRO A 24 7.07 -3.34 -16.98
CA PRO A 24 8.04 -2.68 -16.13
C PRO A 24 9.44 -3.25 -16.41
N THR A 25 10.39 -2.36 -16.72
CA THR A 25 11.79 -2.72 -16.95
C THR A 25 12.63 -2.35 -15.73
N LEU A 26 13.50 -3.25 -15.29
CA LEU A 26 14.49 -2.94 -14.27
C LEU A 26 15.48 -1.90 -14.81
N LEU A 27 15.46 -0.68 -14.26
CA LEU A 27 16.38 0.38 -14.65
C LEU A 27 17.73 0.26 -13.94
N HIS A 28 17.68 0.05 -12.62
CA HIS A 28 18.87 0.05 -11.77
C HIS A 28 18.76 -1.03 -10.68
N LYS A 29 19.90 -1.66 -10.37
CA LYS A 29 20.06 -2.57 -9.24
C LYS A 29 21.09 -1.97 -8.29
N ILE A 30 20.69 -1.71 -7.05
CA ILE A 30 21.56 -1.15 -6.01
C ILE A 30 21.87 -2.26 -5.03
N GLU A 31 23.15 -2.55 -4.83
CA GLU A 31 23.63 -3.56 -3.89
C GLU A 31 24.48 -2.88 -2.81
N GLY A 32 24.41 -3.38 -1.58
CA GLY A 32 25.29 -2.89 -0.51
C GLY A 32 24.82 -3.20 0.90
N HIS A 33 23.53 -3.42 1.12
CA HIS A 33 23.04 -3.93 2.41
C HIS A 33 23.37 -5.40 2.58
N VAL A 34 23.65 -5.80 3.81
CA VAL A 34 23.97 -7.20 4.17
C VAL A 34 22.76 -7.93 4.78
N ALA A 35 21.68 -7.21 5.03
CA ALA A 35 20.44 -7.73 5.58
C ALA A 35 19.23 -7.19 4.81
N ARG A 36 18.03 -7.56 5.28
CA ARG A 36 16.75 -7.15 4.69
C ARG A 36 16.61 -5.63 4.76
N ILE A 37 16.19 -5.05 3.64
CA ILE A 37 15.76 -3.65 3.57
C ILE A 37 14.31 -3.59 4.10
N ASN A 38 14.10 -2.75 5.10
CA ASN A 38 12.83 -2.56 5.78
C ASN A 38 11.99 -1.48 5.12
N ASP A 39 12.62 -0.37 4.71
CA ASP A 39 11.92 0.75 4.11
C ASP A 39 12.82 1.52 3.14
N VAL A 40 12.19 2.19 2.17
CA VAL A 40 12.82 2.92 1.09
C VAL A 40 12.07 4.20 0.80
N VAL A 41 12.79 5.33 0.69
CA VAL A 41 12.22 6.62 0.29
C VAL A 41 13.00 7.18 -0.89
N LEU A 42 12.32 7.46 -1.99
CA LEU A 42 12.92 8.07 -3.18
C LEU A 42 12.98 9.59 -3.07
N LEU A 43 14.05 10.18 -3.60
CA LEU A 43 14.12 11.60 -3.85
C LEU A 43 13.36 11.95 -5.13
N SER A 44 12.71 13.12 -5.14
CA SER A 44 11.95 13.66 -6.26
C SER A 44 12.78 14.65 -7.08
N LYS A 45 13.67 15.42 -6.43
CA LYS A 45 14.54 16.40 -7.09
C LYS A 45 15.81 15.78 -7.70
N GLU A 46 16.33 14.73 -7.08
CA GLU A 46 17.59 14.08 -7.45
C GLU A 46 17.39 12.58 -7.73
N GLU A 47 18.28 11.96 -8.51
CA GLU A 47 18.28 10.50 -8.68
C GLU A 47 18.90 9.82 -7.44
N GLY A 48 18.15 9.84 -6.34
CA GLY A 48 18.59 9.34 -5.04
C GLY A 48 17.56 8.49 -4.30
N VAL A 49 18.05 7.65 -3.40
CA VAL A 49 17.22 6.75 -2.60
C VAL A 49 17.76 6.58 -1.18
N TRP A 50 16.90 6.83 -0.20
CA TRP A 50 17.09 6.45 1.19
C TRP A 50 16.69 5.00 1.41
N THR A 51 17.50 4.27 2.17
CA THR A 51 17.26 2.88 2.51
C THR A 51 17.50 2.66 4.01
N ALA A 52 16.62 1.88 4.64
CA ALA A 52 16.78 1.40 6.02
C ALA A 52 16.84 -0.12 6.04
N SER A 53 17.76 -0.70 6.82
CA SER A 53 18.02 -2.14 6.82
C SER A 53 18.18 -2.72 8.22
N ASP A 54 17.86 -4.02 8.35
CA ASP A 54 18.09 -4.82 9.56
C ASP A 54 19.56 -4.90 9.98
N ASP A 55 20.50 -4.56 9.09
CA ASP A 55 21.93 -4.41 9.40
C ASP A 55 22.24 -3.16 10.25
N ARG A 56 21.19 -2.43 10.68
CA ARG A 56 21.20 -1.17 11.43
C ARG A 56 21.67 0.03 10.62
N SER A 57 21.95 -0.12 9.33
CA SER A 57 22.35 1.02 8.51
C SER A 57 21.17 1.72 7.87
N VAL A 58 21.25 3.05 7.86
CA VAL A 58 20.45 3.93 7.03
C VAL A 58 21.39 4.59 6.03
N ARG A 59 21.07 4.48 4.74
CA ARG A 59 21.95 4.95 3.67
C ARG A 59 21.19 5.83 2.68
N LEU A 60 21.87 6.86 2.20
CA LEU A 60 21.44 7.62 1.03
C LEU A 60 22.33 7.23 -0.14
N TYR A 61 21.73 6.62 -1.15
CA TYR A 61 22.40 6.36 -2.41
C TYR A 61 22.04 7.47 -3.40
N LEU A 62 23.05 8.12 -3.99
CA LEU A 62 22.86 9.06 -5.10
C LEU A 62 23.49 8.48 -6.36
N LYS A 63 22.80 8.63 -7.49
CA LYS A 63 23.35 8.28 -8.78
C LYS A 63 24.42 9.29 -9.18
N ARG A 64 25.58 8.79 -9.59
CA ARG A 64 26.70 9.58 -10.10
C ARG A 64 26.63 9.68 -11.62
N ASP A 65 27.47 10.52 -12.21
CA ASP A 65 27.52 10.75 -13.67
C ASP A 65 27.82 9.47 -14.48
N ASN A 66 28.50 8.50 -13.86
CA ASN A 66 28.76 7.19 -14.44
C ASN A 66 27.54 6.23 -14.40
N GLY A 67 26.39 6.71 -13.93
CA GLY A 67 25.14 5.96 -13.79
C GLY A 67 25.08 5.01 -12.59
N GLN A 68 26.16 4.90 -11.81
CA GLN A 68 26.20 4.05 -10.62
C GLN A 68 25.68 4.79 -9.39
N PHE A 69 25.02 4.05 -8.50
CA PHE A 69 24.58 4.57 -7.21
C PHE A 69 25.72 4.46 -6.19
N TRP A 70 26.02 5.58 -5.54
CA TRP A 70 27.04 5.67 -4.50
C TRP A 70 26.41 6.00 -3.15
N PRO A 71 26.80 5.32 -2.05
CA PRO A 71 26.31 5.66 -0.72
C PRO A 71 26.94 6.97 -0.24
N SER A 72 26.26 8.10 -0.50
CA SER A 72 26.70 9.43 -0.07
C SER A 72 26.57 9.62 1.45
N ILE A 73 25.53 9.04 2.06
CA ILE A 73 25.38 9.02 3.52
C ILE A 73 25.29 7.57 3.97
N HIS A 74 25.99 7.24 5.06
CA HIS A 74 25.90 5.96 5.75
C HIS A 74 25.88 6.21 7.26
N LYS A 75 24.71 6.04 7.89
CA LYS A 75 24.54 6.16 9.33
C LYS A 75 24.23 4.79 9.93
N ILE A 76 24.92 4.45 11.02
CA ILE A 76 24.63 3.25 11.81
C ILE A 76 23.74 3.67 12.97
N MET A 77 22.58 3.04 13.08
CA MET A 77 21.63 3.25 14.17
C MET A 77 21.95 2.32 15.35
N PRO A 78 21.60 2.71 16.59
CA PRO A 78 21.82 1.87 17.76
C PRO A 78 21.02 0.56 17.68
N VAL A 79 19.84 0.62 17.09
CA VAL A 79 18.89 -0.49 16.88
C VAL A 79 18.43 -0.48 15.42
N ALA A 80 17.98 -1.62 14.91
CA ALA A 80 17.51 -1.75 13.53
C ALA A 80 16.39 -0.73 13.22
N PRO A 81 16.52 0.08 12.16
CA PRO A 81 15.47 0.96 11.67
C PRO A 81 14.35 0.16 11.02
N THR A 82 13.11 0.49 11.34
CA THR A 82 11.91 -0.21 10.83
C THR A 82 11.18 0.56 9.73
N CYS A 83 11.23 1.89 9.77
CA CYS A 83 10.59 2.77 8.79
C CYS A 83 11.31 4.11 8.70
N LEU A 84 11.12 4.80 7.58
CA LEU A 84 11.69 6.08 7.24
C LEU A 84 10.61 7.05 6.79
N HIS A 85 10.80 8.33 7.08
CA HIS A 85 10.04 9.40 6.45
C HIS A 85 10.98 10.57 6.16
N TYR A 86 11.07 10.98 4.89
CA TYR A 86 11.93 12.09 4.48
C TYR A 86 11.10 13.21 3.86
N SER A 87 11.32 14.42 4.33
CA SER A 87 10.74 15.64 3.80
C SER A 87 11.79 16.44 3.04
N GLU A 88 11.66 16.51 1.72
CA GLU A 88 12.51 17.33 0.83
C GLU A 88 12.24 18.83 0.93
N GLU A 89 11.13 19.23 1.55
CA GLU A 89 10.78 20.64 1.78
C GLU A 89 11.59 21.21 2.94
N THR A 90 11.78 20.41 3.99
CA THR A 90 12.49 20.83 5.22
C THR A 90 13.85 20.16 5.41
N SER A 91 14.26 19.31 4.46
CA SER A 91 15.46 18.46 4.56
C SER A 91 15.52 17.63 5.85
N ARG A 92 14.36 17.19 6.36
CA ARG A 92 14.23 16.44 7.62
C ARG A 92 14.03 14.95 7.34
N LEU A 93 14.86 14.13 7.97
CA LEU A 93 14.77 12.67 7.95
C LEU A 93 14.33 12.16 9.33
N LEU A 94 13.18 11.49 9.36
CA LEU A 94 12.67 10.77 10.52
C LEU A 94 12.97 9.28 10.36
N ILE A 95 13.46 8.67 11.44
CA ILE A 95 13.85 7.26 11.48
C ILE A 95 13.18 6.60 12.67
N GLY A 96 12.34 5.60 12.41
CA GLY A 96 11.67 4.80 13.43
C GLY A 96 12.46 3.53 13.71
N LEU A 97 12.62 3.17 14.98
CA LEU A 97 13.43 2.02 15.39
C LEU A 97 12.58 0.88 15.97
N LEU A 98 13.16 -0.33 15.96
CA LEU A 98 12.55 -1.54 16.51
C LEU A 98 12.24 -1.44 18.01
N ASN A 99 12.96 -0.61 18.76
CA ASN A 99 12.78 -0.41 20.19
C ASN A 99 11.82 0.76 20.53
N GLY A 100 11.08 1.29 19.55
CA GLY A 100 10.06 2.32 19.79
C GLY A 100 10.59 3.75 19.93
N HIS A 101 11.87 3.97 19.59
CA HIS A 101 12.43 5.30 19.49
C HIS A 101 12.24 5.88 18.09
N VAL A 102 12.09 7.20 18.04
CA VAL A 102 12.10 7.98 16.80
C VAL A 102 13.25 8.97 16.86
N TYR A 103 14.04 9.00 15.81
CA TYR A 103 15.15 9.92 15.63
C TYR A 103 14.84 10.87 14.50
N GLU A 104 15.22 12.13 14.68
CA GLU A 104 15.17 13.15 13.66
C GLU A 104 16.57 13.64 13.29
N TYR A 105 16.78 13.81 11.99
CA TYR A 105 18.02 14.31 11.43
C TYR A 105 17.76 15.42 10.42
N TYR A 106 18.59 16.45 10.44
CA TYR A 106 18.69 17.41 9.33
C TYR A 106 19.71 16.90 8.32
N VAL A 107 19.32 16.87 7.05
CA VAL A 107 20.18 16.45 5.93
C VAL A 107 20.71 17.71 5.24
N ALA A 108 22.02 17.78 5.03
CA ALA A 108 22.62 18.90 4.31
C ALA A 108 22.16 18.94 2.85
N ASP A 109 22.08 20.13 2.27
CA ASP A 109 21.59 20.34 0.89
C ASP A 109 22.47 19.64 -0.17
N ASP A 110 23.73 19.36 0.17
CA ASP A 110 24.67 18.63 -0.68
C ASP A 110 24.54 17.10 -0.56
N TYR A 111 23.66 16.63 0.32
CA TYR A 111 23.40 15.21 0.58
C TYR A 111 24.64 14.38 0.94
N ASN A 112 25.68 15.00 1.48
CA ASN A 112 26.90 14.30 1.90
C ASN A 112 27.01 14.17 3.42
N SER A 113 26.15 14.86 4.17
CA SER A 113 26.15 14.80 5.62
C SER A 113 24.75 14.91 6.20
N MET A 114 24.61 14.36 7.40
CA MET A 114 23.43 14.53 8.24
C MET A 114 23.90 14.97 9.61
N SER A 115 23.09 15.80 10.26
CA SER A 115 23.39 16.36 11.57
C SER A 115 23.58 15.25 12.61
N ASP A 116 24.56 15.32 13.51
CA ASP A 116 24.68 14.31 14.57
C ASP A 116 23.86 14.72 15.82
N PRO A 117 22.87 13.92 16.27
CA PRO A 117 22.07 14.19 17.46
C PRO A 117 22.88 14.21 18.76
N GLU A 118 24.09 13.66 18.78
CA GLU A 118 24.98 13.68 19.96
C GLU A 118 25.83 14.95 20.04
N VAL A 119 25.96 15.69 18.94
CA VAL A 119 26.72 16.95 18.90
C VAL A 119 25.75 18.11 19.12
N ARG A 120 25.63 18.54 20.38
CA ARG A 120 25.04 19.84 20.76
C ARG A 120 25.92 20.98 20.21
N SER A 121 25.85 21.21 18.91
CA SER A 121 26.35 22.44 18.32
C SER A 121 25.42 23.57 18.71
N LEU A 122 26.00 24.72 19.07
CA LEU A 122 25.31 25.98 19.40
C LEU A 122 24.52 26.59 18.21
N THR A 123 24.31 25.85 17.12
CA THR A 123 23.64 26.31 15.91
C THR A 123 22.26 25.66 15.73
N ILE A 124 21.24 26.38 16.22
CA ILE A 124 19.86 26.60 15.73
C ILE A 124 18.93 25.39 15.42
N TYR A 125 19.41 24.19 15.13
CA TYR A 125 18.53 23.05 14.81
C TYR A 125 18.28 22.18 16.05
N HIS A 126 17.07 22.28 16.63
CA HIS A 126 16.64 21.38 17.70
C HIS A 126 16.54 19.96 17.15
N GLN A 127 17.41 19.06 17.61
CA GLN A 127 17.40 17.64 17.24
C GLN A 127 16.64 16.85 18.30
N PHE A 128 15.70 16.03 17.85
CA PHE A 128 14.85 15.27 18.76
C PHE A 128 15.12 13.78 18.68
N ARG A 129 15.35 13.21 19.87
CA ARG A 129 15.26 11.78 20.13
C ARG A 129 14.07 11.58 21.03
N TRP A 130 13.06 10.88 20.54
CA TRP A 130 11.90 10.55 21.34
C TRP A 130 11.91 9.07 21.72
N THR A 131 11.63 8.80 23.00
CA THR A 131 11.36 7.46 23.52
C THR A 131 9.85 7.35 23.70
N ILE A 132 9.15 7.07 22.60
CA ILE A 132 7.70 7.27 22.53
C ILE A 132 6.97 5.97 22.87
N HIS A 133 7.45 4.88 22.30
CA HIS A 133 6.73 3.63 22.21
C HIS A 133 7.45 2.52 22.96
N ALA A 134 6.68 1.59 23.51
CA ALA A 134 7.21 0.38 24.16
C ALA A 134 7.50 -0.75 23.15
N GLY A 135 7.13 -0.56 21.89
CA GLY A 135 7.30 -1.53 20.82
C GLY A 135 7.74 -0.92 19.49
N PRO A 136 8.00 -1.75 18.47
CA PRO A 136 8.49 -1.33 17.17
C PRO A 136 7.65 -0.25 16.52
N ILE A 137 8.31 0.81 16.01
CA ILE A 137 7.65 1.80 15.16
C ILE A 137 7.26 1.12 13.85
N SER A 138 6.02 1.30 13.42
CA SER A 138 5.47 0.72 12.20
C SER A 138 5.10 1.77 11.15
N GLY A 139 4.95 3.03 11.54
CA GLY A 139 4.71 4.12 10.61
C GLY A 139 5.13 5.45 11.20
N LEU A 140 5.57 6.33 10.32
CA LEU A 140 5.97 7.70 10.62
C LEU A 140 5.32 8.65 9.63
N GLY A 141 5.10 9.89 10.05
CA GLY A 141 4.81 10.95 9.10
C GLY A 141 4.91 12.33 9.70
N LEU A 142 5.16 13.30 8.82
CA LEU A 142 5.32 14.70 9.16
C LEU A 142 4.18 15.50 8.55
N ALA A 143 3.42 16.20 9.39
CA ALA A 143 2.43 17.16 8.96
C ALA A 143 3.02 18.56 9.09
N LEU A 144 3.66 19.03 8.02
CA LEU A 144 4.35 20.33 8.00
C LEU A 144 3.42 21.50 8.30
N SER A 145 2.20 21.49 7.75
CA SER A 145 1.22 22.57 7.93
C SER A 145 0.75 22.77 9.37
N ALA A 146 0.88 21.75 10.22
CA ALA A 146 0.52 21.81 11.64
C ALA A 146 1.75 21.65 12.55
N GLU A 147 2.95 21.54 11.96
CA GLU A 147 4.21 21.30 12.68
C GLU A 147 4.12 20.08 13.61
N LEU A 148 3.53 18.98 13.14
CA LEU A 148 3.36 17.75 13.93
C LEU A 148 4.15 16.59 13.33
N VAL A 149 4.83 15.84 14.20
CA VAL A 149 5.44 14.54 13.89
C VAL A 149 4.55 13.45 14.48
N PHE A 150 4.15 12.49 13.65
CA PHE A 150 3.34 11.35 14.04
C PHE A 150 4.18 10.07 14.02
N SER A 151 3.92 9.20 14.98
CA SER A 151 4.43 7.84 15.02
C SER A 151 3.32 6.86 15.42
N CYS A 152 3.28 5.72 14.76
CA CYS A 152 2.46 4.59 15.19
C CYS A 152 3.34 3.37 15.48
N SER A 153 2.89 2.53 16.41
CA SER A 153 3.67 1.38 16.88
C SER A 153 2.82 0.14 17.09
N LYS A 154 3.51 -1.00 17.06
CA LYS A 154 2.93 -2.29 17.44
C LYS A 154 2.50 -2.36 18.91
N ASP A 155 2.87 -1.39 19.75
CA ASP A 155 2.35 -1.21 21.11
C ASP A 155 0.90 -0.68 21.17
N LYS A 156 0.24 -0.58 20.00
CA LYS A 156 -1.14 -0.14 19.81
C LYS A 156 -1.36 1.35 20.02
N SER A 157 -0.31 2.16 20.11
CA SER A 157 -0.45 3.61 20.23
C SER A 157 -0.07 4.35 18.96
N VAL A 158 -0.76 5.46 18.75
CA VAL A 158 -0.41 6.51 17.81
C VAL A 158 -0.14 7.75 18.64
N VAL A 159 1.01 8.37 18.46
CA VAL A 159 1.43 9.53 19.24
C VAL A 159 1.89 10.62 18.30
N TRP A 160 1.61 11.88 18.65
CA TRP A 160 2.12 13.03 17.91
C TRP A 160 2.78 14.05 18.82
N HIS A 161 3.83 14.65 18.28
CA HIS A 161 4.68 15.64 18.94
C HIS A 161 4.73 16.91 18.11
N CYS A 162 4.95 18.05 18.78
CA CYS A 162 5.32 19.28 18.10
C CYS A 162 6.70 19.11 17.47
N SER A 163 6.81 19.40 16.18
CA SER A 163 8.01 19.20 15.38
C SER A 163 9.12 20.19 15.74
N GLU A 164 8.79 21.33 16.36
CA GLU A 164 9.76 22.37 16.75
C GLU A 164 10.24 22.20 18.20
N THR A 165 9.33 21.84 19.11
CA THR A 165 9.63 21.76 20.55
C THR A 165 9.86 20.33 21.03
N GLY A 166 9.47 19.34 20.23
CA GLY A 166 9.50 17.92 20.58
C GLY A 166 8.50 17.52 21.66
N ILE A 167 7.67 18.45 22.14
CA ILE A 167 6.69 18.20 23.21
C ILE A 167 5.57 17.31 22.67
N LYS A 168 5.22 16.27 23.45
CA LYS A 168 4.08 15.41 23.17
C LYS A 168 2.80 16.23 23.21
N ARG A 169 2.07 16.24 22.09
CA ARG A 169 0.79 16.96 21.95
C ARG A 169 -0.38 16.04 22.30
N GLY A 170 -0.38 14.83 21.77
CA GLY A 170 -1.45 13.89 22.05
C GLY A 170 -1.09 12.44 21.72
N ALA A 171 -2.00 11.56 22.09
CA ALA A 171 -1.90 10.13 21.80
C ALA A 171 -3.29 9.53 21.63
N PHE A 172 -3.36 8.45 20.85
CA PHE A 172 -4.54 7.63 20.65
C PHE A 172 -4.15 6.16 20.82
N HIS A 173 -4.97 5.38 21.55
CA HIS A 173 -4.75 3.95 21.74
C HIS A 173 -5.73 3.16 20.88
N CYS A 174 -5.21 2.26 20.06
CA CYS A 174 -5.96 1.37 19.20
C CYS A 174 -6.23 0.04 19.91
N ASP A 175 -7.26 -0.69 19.47
CA ASP A 175 -7.59 -2.01 20.02
C ASP A 175 -6.52 -3.06 19.68
N SER A 176 -5.87 -2.89 18.53
CA SER A 176 -4.88 -3.79 17.94
C SER A 176 -3.58 -3.07 17.59
N SER A 177 -2.51 -3.82 17.37
CA SER A 177 -1.20 -3.28 17.03
C SER A 177 -1.25 -2.49 15.73
N CYS A 178 -0.74 -1.25 15.74
CA CYS A 178 -0.66 -0.42 14.53
C CYS A 178 0.44 -0.96 13.62
N THR A 179 0.16 -1.10 12.33
CA THR A 179 1.07 -1.72 11.36
C THR A 179 1.40 -0.82 10.17
N ALA A 180 0.54 0.14 9.84
CA ALA A 180 0.76 1.12 8.79
C ALA A 180 0.08 2.44 9.14
N MET A 181 0.53 3.55 8.56
CA MET A 181 -0.07 4.86 8.79
C MET A 181 0.02 5.74 7.53
N ALA A 182 -1.02 6.52 7.28
CA ALA A 182 -1.04 7.61 6.32
C ALA A 182 -1.70 8.84 6.97
N ILE A 183 -1.24 10.04 6.64
CA ILE A 183 -1.69 11.28 7.29
C ILE A 183 -2.10 12.28 6.23
N ASP A 184 -3.28 12.85 6.42
CA ASP A 184 -3.73 14.03 5.69
C ASP A 184 -4.65 14.84 6.59
N LEU A 185 -4.07 15.80 7.31
CA LEU A 185 -4.78 16.52 8.36
C LEU A 185 -6.07 17.19 7.84
N PRO A 186 -7.17 17.12 8.62
CA PRO A 186 -7.23 16.67 10.01
C PRO A 186 -7.35 15.14 10.18
N PHE A 187 -7.24 14.35 9.12
CA PHE A 187 -7.39 12.89 9.15
C PHE A 187 -6.06 12.15 9.31
N VAL A 188 -6.08 11.10 10.12
CA VAL A 188 -4.99 10.12 10.24
C VAL A 188 -5.56 8.74 10.04
N PHE A 189 -5.00 8.01 9.09
CA PHE A 189 -5.38 6.65 8.74
C PHE A 189 -4.38 5.69 9.36
N VAL A 190 -4.87 4.70 10.11
CA VAL A 190 -4.03 3.74 10.82
C VAL A 190 -4.47 2.34 10.43
N GLY A 191 -3.58 1.57 9.85
CA GLY A 191 -3.80 0.16 9.60
C GLY A 191 -3.43 -0.65 10.83
N ASP A 192 -4.24 -1.65 11.16
CA ASP A 192 -4.00 -2.52 12.30
C ASP A 192 -3.64 -3.97 11.92
N HIS A 193 -3.16 -4.72 12.90
CA HIS A 193 -2.87 -6.15 12.74
C HIS A 193 -4.12 -7.02 12.56
N GLY A 194 -5.30 -6.51 12.93
CA GLY A 194 -6.58 -7.21 12.80
C GLY A 194 -7.25 -7.07 11.43
N GLY A 195 -6.64 -6.36 10.47
CA GLY A 195 -7.23 -6.13 9.15
C GLY A 195 -8.16 -4.92 9.06
N ASN A 196 -8.13 -4.03 10.04
CA ASN A 196 -8.95 -2.83 10.06
C ASN A 196 -8.12 -1.59 9.75
N VAL A 197 -8.70 -0.68 8.97
CA VAL A 197 -8.23 0.71 8.91
C VAL A 197 -9.06 1.54 9.86
N ILE A 198 -8.38 2.18 10.80
CA ILE A 198 -8.97 3.16 11.72
C ILE A 198 -8.79 4.55 11.09
N VAL A 199 -9.89 5.30 10.97
CA VAL A 199 -9.87 6.70 10.53
C VAL A 199 -10.04 7.59 11.77
N LEU A 200 -8.99 8.33 12.08
CA LEU A 200 -8.96 9.30 13.17
C LEU A 200 -9.15 10.70 12.61
N ARG A 201 -9.91 11.53 13.31
CA ARG A 201 -9.99 12.97 13.08
C ARG A 201 -9.37 13.69 14.28
N LEU A 202 -8.41 14.57 14.01
CA LEU A 202 -7.79 15.39 15.03
C LEU A 202 -8.63 16.62 15.36
N SER A 203 -8.61 17.00 16.64
CA SER A 203 -9.20 18.21 17.18
C SER A 203 -8.29 18.74 18.28
N GLY A 204 -7.34 19.59 17.88
CA GLY A 204 -6.24 20.05 18.75
C GLY A 204 -5.34 18.90 19.18
N ASP A 205 -5.19 18.75 20.50
CA ASP A 205 -4.36 17.73 21.14
C ASP A 205 -5.08 16.38 21.34
N THR A 206 -6.30 16.25 20.83
CA THR A 206 -7.11 15.03 20.91
C THR A 206 -7.41 14.46 19.53
N ALA A 207 -7.59 13.14 19.46
CA ALA A 207 -8.03 12.45 18.26
C ALA A 207 -9.30 11.65 18.57
N GLN A 208 -10.28 11.71 17.68
CA GLN A 208 -11.51 10.93 17.74
C GLN A 208 -11.52 9.92 16.59
N MET A 209 -11.82 8.66 16.91
CA MET A 209 -12.13 7.66 15.88
C MET A 209 -13.49 7.98 15.27
N ILE A 210 -13.51 8.23 13.95
CA ILE A 210 -14.74 8.56 13.22
C ILE A 210 -15.24 7.40 12.36
N SER A 211 -14.36 6.50 11.96
CA SER A 211 -14.73 5.31 11.18
C SER A 211 -13.74 4.18 11.38
N LYS A 212 -14.22 2.95 11.20
CA LYS A 212 -13.44 1.72 11.19
C LYS A 212 -13.81 0.93 9.94
N LEU A 213 -12.85 0.79 9.03
CA LEU A 213 -13.01 0.10 7.76
C LEU A 213 -12.52 -1.33 7.92
N SER A 214 -13.44 -2.28 7.90
CA SER A 214 -13.19 -3.69 8.19
C SER A 214 -13.57 -4.55 6.97
N ALA A 215 -12.58 -4.91 6.16
CA ALA A 215 -12.77 -5.85 5.05
C ALA A 215 -11.61 -6.83 4.88
N HIS A 216 -10.40 -6.48 5.33
CA HIS A 216 -9.29 -7.42 5.32
C HIS A 216 -9.45 -8.50 6.38
N THR A 217 -8.99 -9.70 6.04
CA THR A 217 -8.99 -10.87 6.95
C THR A 217 -7.63 -11.11 7.59
N GLY A 218 -6.61 -10.34 7.20
CA GLY A 218 -5.26 -10.40 7.73
C GLY A 218 -4.67 -9.02 8.04
N PRO A 219 -3.49 -8.97 8.69
CA PRO A 219 -2.81 -7.72 9.04
C PRO A 219 -2.60 -6.79 7.86
N ILE A 220 -2.94 -5.51 8.04
CA ILE A 220 -2.62 -4.47 7.07
C ILE A 220 -1.11 -4.25 7.08
N SER A 221 -0.46 -4.29 5.92
CA SER A 221 0.98 -4.10 5.79
C SER A 221 1.34 -2.72 5.23
N SER A 222 0.45 -2.09 4.48
CA SER A 222 0.72 -0.79 3.86
C SER A 222 -0.58 -0.01 3.62
N LEU A 223 -0.48 1.31 3.76
CA LEU A 223 -1.54 2.26 3.41
C LEU A 223 -0.98 3.28 2.42
N ALA A 224 -1.79 3.67 1.43
CA ALA A 224 -1.46 4.76 0.54
C ALA A 224 -2.66 5.68 0.33
N TRP A 225 -2.46 6.99 0.48
CA TRP A 225 -3.52 7.99 0.41
C TRP A 225 -3.43 8.80 -0.89
N ASN A 226 -4.54 8.95 -1.59
CA ASN A 226 -4.67 9.87 -2.71
C ASN A 226 -5.59 11.03 -2.32
N ARG A 227 -4.99 12.16 -1.92
CA ARG A 227 -5.72 13.38 -1.55
C ARG A 227 -6.60 13.94 -2.66
N VAL A 228 -6.18 13.86 -3.93
CA VAL A 228 -6.90 14.50 -5.05
C VAL A 228 -8.23 13.79 -5.32
N LYS A 229 -8.25 12.46 -5.20
CA LYS A 229 -9.46 11.65 -5.39
C LYS A 229 -10.16 11.30 -4.07
N GLU A 230 -9.55 11.62 -2.93
CA GLU A 230 -10.00 11.23 -1.59
C GLU A 230 -10.19 9.71 -1.45
N ILE A 231 -9.23 8.96 -2.00
CA ILE A 231 -9.22 7.49 -1.98
C ILE A 231 -8.08 7.00 -1.12
N LEU A 232 -8.38 6.08 -0.20
CA LEU A 232 -7.39 5.35 0.58
C LEU A 232 -7.21 3.95 -0.01
N TYR A 233 -5.98 3.47 -0.09
CA TYR A 233 -5.65 2.10 -0.45
C TYR A 233 -5.05 1.38 0.75
N SER A 234 -5.50 0.16 1.01
CA SER A 234 -4.92 -0.73 2.02
C SER A 234 -4.44 -2.02 1.38
N GLY A 235 -3.24 -2.45 1.74
CA GLY A 235 -2.65 -3.72 1.34
C GLY A 235 -2.49 -4.62 2.56
N SER A 236 -2.80 -5.90 2.43
CA SER A 236 -2.81 -6.83 3.56
C SER A 236 -2.10 -8.15 3.29
N HIS A 237 -1.77 -8.85 4.37
CA HIS A 237 -1.31 -10.22 4.37
C HIS A 237 -2.36 -11.23 3.87
N ASP A 238 -3.62 -10.83 3.68
CA ASP A 238 -4.64 -11.66 3.02
C ASP A 238 -4.52 -11.69 1.48
N SER A 239 -3.44 -11.11 0.93
CA SER A 239 -3.14 -10.99 -0.51
C SER A 239 -4.05 -10.05 -1.31
N LEU A 240 -4.93 -9.30 -0.63
CA LEU A 240 -5.79 -8.32 -1.26
C LEU A 240 -5.25 -6.90 -1.09
N VAL A 241 -5.59 -6.07 -2.07
CA VAL A 241 -5.55 -4.61 -1.95
C VAL A 241 -6.98 -4.12 -1.96
N ILE A 242 -7.36 -3.23 -1.04
CA ILE A 242 -8.70 -2.64 -1.00
C ILE A 242 -8.60 -1.14 -1.23
N MET A 243 -9.44 -0.64 -2.14
CA MET A 243 -9.66 0.78 -2.37
C MET A 243 -10.87 1.22 -1.55
N TRP A 244 -10.73 2.32 -0.82
CA TRP A 244 -11.79 2.93 -0.01
C TRP A 244 -12.08 4.34 -0.52
N ASP A 245 -13.31 4.60 -0.94
CA ASP A 245 -13.78 5.96 -1.22
C ASP A 245 -14.14 6.66 0.09
N ILE A 246 -13.35 7.67 0.48
CA ILE A 246 -13.55 8.45 1.70
C ILE A 246 -14.29 9.77 1.40
N GLY A 247 -14.27 10.22 0.14
CA GLY A 247 -14.53 11.62 -0.24
C GLY A 247 -15.95 11.99 -0.64
N GLY A 248 -16.79 11.05 -1.11
CA GLY A 248 -18.12 11.50 -1.55
C GLY A 248 -19.05 10.52 -2.22
N LYS A 249 -18.68 9.24 -2.39
CA LYS A 249 -19.60 8.23 -2.94
C LYS A 249 -19.76 7.03 -2.00
N ARG A 250 -20.47 7.27 -0.89
CA ARG A 250 -21.10 6.22 -0.07
C ARG A 250 -20.17 5.20 0.60
N GLY A 251 -18.89 5.50 0.80
CA GLY A 251 -17.99 4.58 1.51
C GLY A 251 -17.79 3.26 0.78
N GLU A 252 -17.90 3.26 -0.55
CA GLU A 252 -17.70 2.08 -1.38
C GLU A 252 -16.27 1.57 -1.23
N ALA A 253 -16.15 0.24 -1.14
CA ALA A 253 -14.88 -0.46 -1.03
C ALA A 253 -14.75 -1.43 -2.20
N TYR A 254 -13.64 -1.33 -2.93
CA TYR A 254 -13.36 -2.20 -4.07
C TYR A 254 -12.17 -3.11 -3.77
N GLU A 255 -12.40 -4.41 -3.89
CA GLU A 255 -11.34 -5.42 -3.84
C GLU A 255 -10.53 -5.42 -5.14
N LEU A 256 -9.23 -5.20 -5.03
CA LEU A 256 -8.27 -5.32 -6.11
C LEU A 256 -7.52 -6.65 -5.95
N ASN A 257 -7.78 -7.58 -6.87
CA ASN A 257 -7.24 -8.94 -6.80
C ASN A 257 -6.24 -9.18 -7.94
N GLY A 258 -4.98 -9.44 -7.54
CA GLY A 258 -3.85 -9.61 -8.46
C GLY A 258 -2.64 -10.31 -7.83
N HIS A 259 -2.62 -10.42 -6.51
CA HIS A 259 -1.55 -11.08 -5.77
C HIS A 259 -1.98 -12.45 -5.27
N SER A 260 -1.02 -13.37 -5.19
CA SER A 260 -1.19 -14.71 -4.62
C SER A 260 -0.35 -14.91 -3.35
N SER A 261 0.28 -13.84 -2.87
CA SER A 261 1.08 -13.79 -1.66
C SER A 261 0.78 -12.50 -0.91
N LYS A 262 1.30 -12.38 0.32
CA LYS A 262 1.07 -11.26 1.23
C LYS A 262 1.52 -9.95 0.57
N ILE A 263 0.67 -8.93 0.59
CA ILE A 263 1.07 -7.59 0.15
C ILE A 263 2.10 -7.05 1.14
N THR A 264 3.15 -6.40 0.62
CA THR A 264 4.24 -5.85 1.42
C THR A 264 4.34 -4.34 1.31
N SER A 265 3.89 -3.74 0.20
CA SER A 265 3.98 -2.30 -0.02
C SER A 265 2.97 -1.82 -1.06
N LEU A 266 2.52 -0.58 -0.90
CA LEU A 266 1.71 0.18 -1.84
C LEU A 266 2.38 1.51 -2.15
N ALA A 267 2.29 1.95 -3.41
CA ALA A 267 2.72 3.29 -3.82
C ALA A 267 1.72 3.89 -4.81
N VAL A 268 1.25 5.11 -4.55
CA VAL A 268 0.31 5.82 -5.43
C VAL A 268 1.10 6.79 -6.31
N ALA A 269 0.76 6.83 -7.60
CA ALA A 269 1.20 7.85 -8.53
C ALA A 269 -0.04 8.67 -8.98
N PRO A 270 -0.43 9.74 -8.24
CA PRO A 270 -1.69 10.44 -8.48
C PRO A 270 -1.76 11.05 -9.88
N GLY A 271 -0.67 11.67 -10.34
CA GLY A 271 -0.60 12.32 -11.66
C GLY A 271 -0.73 11.36 -12.85
N ALA A 272 -0.36 10.08 -12.66
CA ALA A 272 -0.51 9.03 -13.67
C ALA A 272 -1.81 8.23 -13.51
N ALA A 273 -2.62 8.52 -12.47
CA ALA A 273 -3.74 7.69 -12.06
C ALA A 273 -3.36 6.20 -11.96
N ARG A 274 -2.25 5.91 -11.27
CA ARG A 274 -1.75 4.55 -11.04
C ARG A 274 -1.57 4.25 -9.55
N LEU A 275 -1.77 2.99 -9.19
CA LEU A 275 -1.35 2.42 -7.91
C LEU A 275 -0.40 1.26 -8.23
N PHE A 276 0.66 1.13 -7.46
CA PHE A 276 1.57 -0.01 -7.52
C PHE A 276 1.45 -0.81 -6.24
N SER A 277 1.44 -2.13 -6.36
CA SER A 277 1.49 -3.05 -5.22
C SER A 277 2.55 -4.12 -5.41
N ALA A 278 3.18 -4.51 -4.31
CA ALA A 278 4.22 -5.53 -4.27
C ALA A 278 3.87 -6.62 -3.26
N ASP A 279 4.13 -7.90 -3.60
CA ASP A 279 3.98 -9.01 -2.66
C ASP A 279 5.31 -9.65 -2.22
N ASP A 280 5.22 -10.48 -1.19
CA ASP A 280 6.36 -11.20 -0.60
C ASP A 280 6.97 -12.25 -1.55
N ALA A 281 6.25 -12.63 -2.62
CA ALA A 281 6.78 -13.51 -3.68
C ALA A 281 7.54 -12.72 -4.77
N GLY A 282 7.63 -11.39 -4.64
CA GLY A 282 8.32 -10.51 -5.58
C GLY A 282 7.50 -10.10 -6.80
N ARG A 283 6.19 -10.34 -6.81
CA ARG A 283 5.32 -9.86 -7.89
C ARG A 283 5.02 -8.37 -7.68
N LEU A 284 5.07 -7.62 -8.77
CA LEU A 284 4.63 -6.23 -8.86
C LEU A 284 3.40 -6.14 -9.76
N VAL A 285 2.43 -5.34 -9.35
CA VAL A 285 1.11 -5.18 -10.01
C VAL A 285 0.85 -3.67 -10.15
N CYS A 286 0.32 -3.23 -11.29
CA CYS A 286 0.20 -1.82 -11.69
C CYS A 286 -1.25 -1.51 -12.07
N TRP A 287 -1.96 -0.93 -11.12
CA TRP A 287 -3.39 -0.72 -11.21
C TRP A 287 -3.72 0.56 -11.94
N ASP A 288 -4.61 0.46 -12.93
CA ASP A 288 -5.21 1.62 -13.56
C ASP A 288 -6.33 2.19 -12.69
N MET A 289 -6.09 3.38 -12.11
CA MET A 289 -7.04 4.05 -11.23
C MET A 289 -7.97 5.03 -11.97
N SER A 290 -7.93 5.06 -13.30
CA SER A 290 -8.91 5.74 -14.15
C SER A 290 -10.04 4.81 -14.62
N ALA A 291 -9.82 3.49 -14.56
CA ALA A 291 -10.82 2.50 -14.92
C ALA A 291 -12.07 2.58 -14.02
N ASN A 292 -13.24 2.54 -14.64
CA ASN A 292 -14.51 2.48 -13.96
C ASN A 292 -14.75 1.05 -13.45
N ARG A 293 -14.70 0.83 -12.14
CA ARG A 293 -14.88 -0.49 -11.53
C ARG A 293 -16.34 -0.64 -11.13
N LEU A 294 -17.00 -1.74 -11.51
CA LEU A 294 -18.29 -2.11 -10.93
C LEU A 294 -18.07 -3.11 -9.80
N GLU A 295 -18.94 -3.05 -8.80
CA GLU A 295 -19.01 -4.06 -7.75
C GLU A 295 -19.22 -5.45 -8.36
N THR A 296 -18.50 -6.43 -7.83
CA THR A 296 -18.77 -7.81 -8.18
C THR A 296 -20.11 -8.24 -7.60
N PRO A 297 -21.02 -8.78 -8.41
CA PRO A 297 -22.29 -9.27 -7.89
C PRO A 297 -22.07 -10.39 -6.89
N GLY A 298 -22.93 -10.44 -5.87
CA GLY A 298 -22.93 -11.52 -4.89
C GLY A 298 -23.03 -12.89 -5.56
N TRP A 299 -22.26 -13.86 -5.06
CA TRP A 299 -22.31 -15.21 -5.58
C TRP A 299 -23.66 -15.84 -5.28
N LYS A 300 -24.31 -16.34 -6.32
CA LYS A 300 -25.54 -17.11 -6.18
C LYS A 300 -25.17 -18.54 -5.81
N ASN A 301 -25.78 -19.04 -4.74
CA ASN A 301 -25.76 -20.47 -4.46
C ASN A 301 -26.90 -21.12 -5.24
N SER A 302 -26.55 -22.11 -6.05
CA SER A 302 -27.48 -22.95 -6.79
C SER A 302 -26.97 -24.38 -6.72
N ASP A 303 -27.89 -25.34 -6.69
CA ASP A 303 -27.57 -26.76 -6.78
C ASP A 303 -27.38 -27.22 -8.23
N ASN A 304 -27.77 -26.39 -9.22
CA ASN A 304 -27.62 -26.63 -10.65
C ASN A 304 -26.90 -25.48 -11.35
N CYS A 305 -26.22 -25.79 -12.45
CA CYS A 305 -25.58 -24.79 -13.31
C CYS A 305 -26.62 -23.85 -13.89
N GLU A 306 -26.49 -22.55 -13.63
CA GLU A 306 -27.42 -21.52 -14.14
C GLU A 306 -27.28 -21.25 -15.65
N VAL A 307 -26.47 -22.04 -16.38
CA VAL A 307 -26.28 -21.95 -17.83
C VAL A 307 -26.80 -23.19 -18.55
N CYS A 308 -26.44 -24.39 -18.08
CA CYS A 308 -26.83 -25.66 -18.72
C CYS A 308 -27.71 -26.56 -17.85
N ASP A 309 -28.11 -26.10 -16.66
CA ASP A 309 -28.94 -26.80 -15.67
C ASP A 309 -28.37 -28.14 -15.14
N SER A 310 -27.07 -28.39 -15.38
CA SER A 310 -26.39 -29.58 -14.84
C SER A 310 -26.16 -29.48 -13.33
N PRO A 311 -26.43 -30.52 -12.53
CA PRO A 311 -26.32 -30.47 -11.06
C PRO A 311 -24.87 -30.38 -10.55
N PHE A 312 -24.68 -29.67 -9.44
CA PHE A 312 -23.42 -29.48 -8.69
C PHE A 312 -23.30 -30.46 -7.50
N PHE A 313 -22.07 -30.73 -7.06
CA PHE A 313 -21.79 -31.62 -5.93
C PHE A 313 -22.14 -30.97 -4.58
N TRP A 314 -23.21 -31.43 -3.91
CA TRP A 314 -23.41 -31.13 -2.49
C TRP A 314 -23.68 -32.35 -1.61
N ASN A 315 -23.89 -33.55 -2.19
CA ASN A 315 -24.19 -34.76 -1.43
C ASN A 315 -23.77 -36.06 -2.15
N ILE A 316 -22.68 -36.67 -1.71
CA ILE A 316 -22.11 -37.92 -2.27
C ILE A 316 -23.15 -39.07 -2.23
N SER A 317 -23.97 -39.13 -1.17
CA SER A 317 -24.96 -40.20 -0.97
C SER A 317 -26.12 -40.15 -1.95
N ALA A 318 -26.59 -38.95 -2.32
CA ALA A 318 -27.67 -38.79 -3.30
C ALA A 318 -27.22 -39.08 -4.75
N MET A 319 -25.93 -38.85 -5.05
CA MET A 319 -25.36 -39.11 -6.38
C MET A 319 -25.08 -40.60 -6.62
N TRP A 320 -24.65 -41.34 -5.59
CA TRP A 320 -24.49 -42.79 -5.64
C TRP A 320 -25.80 -43.50 -6.01
N GLN A 321 -26.94 -42.96 -5.57
CA GLN A 321 -28.27 -43.49 -5.89
C GLN A 321 -28.71 -43.23 -7.34
N ARG A 322 -28.21 -42.16 -7.98
CA ARG A 322 -28.65 -41.74 -9.33
C ARG A 322 -27.69 -42.14 -10.46
N LYS A 323 -26.52 -42.72 -10.14
CA LYS A 323 -25.49 -43.16 -11.11
C LYS A 323 -25.08 -42.08 -12.13
N VAL A 324 -24.95 -40.83 -11.69
CA VAL A 324 -24.46 -39.72 -12.54
C VAL A 324 -23.12 -39.21 -12.00
N VAL A 325 -22.15 -39.00 -12.88
CA VAL A 325 -20.84 -38.39 -12.58
C VAL A 325 -20.99 -36.86 -12.67
N GLY A 326 -20.80 -36.13 -11.58
CA GLY A 326 -21.04 -34.67 -11.49
C GLY A 326 -19.81 -33.80 -11.74
N GLN A 327 -20.00 -32.46 -11.76
CA GLN A 327 -18.97 -31.44 -12.04
C GLN A 327 -18.80 -30.44 -10.88
N ARG A 328 -17.59 -29.87 -10.71
CA ARG A 328 -17.24 -28.86 -9.68
C ARG A 328 -18.01 -27.55 -9.91
N GLN A 329 -18.51 -26.93 -8.83
CA GLN A 329 -19.15 -25.61 -8.87
C GLN A 329 -18.10 -24.50 -9.03
N HIS A 330 -18.33 -23.60 -9.96
CA HIS A 330 -17.57 -22.37 -10.17
C HIS A 330 -18.55 -21.17 -10.14
N HIS A 331 -18.05 -19.97 -9.89
CA HIS A 331 -18.86 -18.76 -9.96
C HIS A 331 -18.32 -17.83 -11.03
N CYS A 332 -19.21 -17.31 -11.89
CA CYS A 332 -18.83 -16.30 -12.86
C CYS A 332 -18.64 -14.97 -12.15
N ARG A 333 -17.46 -14.35 -12.30
CA ARG A 333 -17.14 -13.10 -11.60
C ARG A 333 -17.90 -11.88 -12.14
N THR A 334 -18.37 -11.91 -13.38
CA THR A 334 -19.15 -10.82 -14.02
C THR A 334 -20.62 -10.81 -13.61
N CYS A 335 -21.26 -11.97 -13.47
CA CYS A 335 -22.70 -12.06 -13.21
C CYS A 335 -23.08 -12.78 -11.91
N GLY A 336 -22.11 -13.35 -11.18
CA GLY A 336 -22.33 -14.03 -9.90
C GLY A 336 -22.97 -15.42 -10.01
N LYS A 337 -23.35 -15.85 -11.22
CA LYS A 337 -24.00 -17.15 -11.48
C LYS A 337 -23.11 -18.34 -11.08
N ALA A 338 -23.72 -19.36 -10.49
CA ALA A 338 -23.08 -20.67 -10.30
C ALA A 338 -23.05 -21.45 -11.61
N VAL A 339 -21.84 -21.81 -12.09
CA VAL A 339 -21.60 -22.42 -13.40
C VAL A 339 -20.67 -23.63 -13.34
N CYS A 340 -20.91 -24.61 -14.21
CA CYS A 340 -20.10 -25.84 -14.32
C CYS A 340 -18.85 -25.59 -15.18
N GLY A 341 -17.85 -26.47 -15.07
CA GLY A 341 -16.56 -26.31 -15.74
C GLY A 341 -16.65 -26.12 -17.26
N ALA A 342 -17.60 -26.79 -17.92
CA ALA A 342 -17.84 -26.65 -19.36
C ALA A 342 -18.47 -25.30 -19.76
N CYS A 343 -19.29 -24.72 -18.89
CA CYS A 343 -19.95 -23.43 -19.12
C CYS A 343 -19.10 -22.21 -18.71
N CYS A 344 -17.88 -22.44 -18.23
CA CYS A 344 -16.95 -21.38 -17.81
C CYS A 344 -15.50 -21.69 -18.22
N SER A 345 -15.30 -22.08 -19.48
CA SER A 345 -13.96 -22.35 -20.03
C SER A 345 -13.14 -21.09 -20.26
N ASN A 346 -13.81 -19.93 -20.37
CA ASN A 346 -13.19 -18.70 -20.84
C ASN A 346 -12.62 -17.88 -19.67
N TRP A 347 -11.47 -17.26 -19.93
CA TRP A 347 -10.76 -16.40 -19.01
C TRP A 347 -10.55 -15.05 -19.67
N THR A 348 -10.86 -13.97 -18.97
CA THR A 348 -10.77 -12.61 -19.51
C THR A 348 -10.06 -11.67 -18.56
N VAL A 349 -9.37 -10.68 -19.12
CA VAL A 349 -8.82 -9.51 -18.41
C VAL A 349 -9.74 -8.28 -18.58
N PHE A 350 -10.82 -8.40 -19.36
CA PHE A 350 -11.84 -7.37 -19.59
C PHE A 350 -13.04 -7.54 -18.62
N PRO A 351 -13.60 -6.47 -18.02
CA PRO A 351 -13.08 -5.10 -17.85
C PRO A 351 -11.92 -5.01 -16.86
N ARG A 352 -11.27 -3.84 -16.81
CA ARG A 352 -10.39 -3.38 -15.72
C ARG A 352 -11.15 -3.15 -14.39
N MET A 353 -12.02 -4.06 -13.97
CA MET A 353 -12.81 -4.03 -12.72
C MET A 353 -11.97 -4.33 -11.46
N GLY A 354 -10.66 -4.09 -11.49
CA GLY A 354 -9.75 -4.57 -10.45
C GLY A 354 -9.18 -5.96 -10.70
N TYR A 355 -9.20 -6.45 -11.95
CA TYR A 355 -8.49 -7.66 -12.37
C TYR A 355 -7.36 -7.32 -13.32
N GLU A 356 -6.12 -7.43 -12.84
CA GLU A 356 -4.93 -7.47 -13.71
C GLU A 356 -4.59 -8.89 -14.17
N LEU A 357 -5.25 -9.89 -13.57
CA LEU A 357 -5.15 -11.29 -13.94
C LEU A 357 -6.41 -11.78 -14.66
N PRO A 358 -6.29 -12.73 -15.60
CA PRO A 358 -7.45 -13.34 -16.21
C PRO A 358 -8.35 -13.96 -15.15
N VAL A 359 -9.64 -13.62 -15.17
CA VAL A 359 -10.67 -14.23 -14.32
C VAL A 359 -11.58 -15.12 -15.15
N ARG A 360 -11.99 -16.22 -14.53
CA ARG A 360 -12.92 -17.17 -15.14
C ARG A 360 -14.32 -16.54 -15.21
N ILE A 361 -14.90 -16.57 -16.41
CA ILE A 361 -16.25 -16.08 -16.66
C ILE A 361 -17.08 -17.13 -17.39
N CYS A 362 -18.41 -17.03 -17.29
CA CYS A 362 -19.27 -17.93 -18.03
C CYS A 362 -19.25 -17.58 -19.53
N ASN A 363 -19.52 -18.58 -20.37
CA ASN A 363 -19.48 -18.42 -21.82
C ASN A 363 -20.47 -17.35 -22.31
N GLU A 364 -21.60 -17.17 -21.62
CA GLU A 364 -22.59 -16.12 -21.92
C GLU A 364 -22.03 -14.71 -21.71
N CYS A 365 -21.35 -14.47 -20.57
CA CYS A 365 -20.69 -13.19 -20.30
C CYS A 365 -19.54 -12.94 -21.26
N HIS A 366 -18.78 -13.99 -21.61
CA HIS A 366 -17.68 -13.87 -22.56
C HIS A 366 -18.16 -13.41 -23.93
N ARG A 367 -19.21 -14.04 -24.46
CA ARG A 367 -19.79 -13.65 -25.75
C ARG A 367 -20.32 -12.21 -25.72
N LYS A 368 -20.99 -11.80 -24.64
CA LYS A 368 -21.45 -10.40 -24.49
C LYS A 368 -20.31 -9.38 -24.52
N MET A 369 -19.15 -9.74 -23.95
CA MET A 369 -17.96 -8.90 -23.98
C MET A 369 -17.33 -8.84 -25.38
N GLU A 370 -17.27 -9.97 -26.10
CA GLU A 370 -16.79 -10.01 -27.49
C GLU A 370 -17.70 -9.17 -28.41
N ASP A 371 -19.02 -9.26 -28.21
CA ASP A 371 -20.00 -8.55 -29.03
C ASP A 371 -20.03 -7.03 -28.75
N ASN A 372 -19.80 -6.61 -27.49
CA ASN A 372 -19.92 -5.20 -27.07
C ASN A 372 -18.84 -4.81 -26.04
N PRO A 373 -17.56 -4.71 -26.42
CA PRO A 373 -16.47 -4.41 -25.49
C PRO A 373 -16.65 -3.08 -24.76
N GLN A 374 -17.23 -2.07 -25.41
CA GLN A 374 -17.46 -0.72 -24.85
C GLN A 374 -18.43 -0.67 -23.67
N GLN A 375 -19.29 -1.68 -23.48
CA GLN A 375 -20.16 -1.76 -22.29
C GLN A 375 -19.40 -2.19 -21.03
N PHE A 376 -18.15 -2.60 -21.23
CA PHE A 376 -17.25 -3.22 -20.28
C PHE A 376 -15.89 -2.48 -20.26
N GLU A 377 -15.83 -1.23 -20.72
CA GLU A 377 -14.65 -0.35 -20.69
C GLU A 377 -14.73 0.73 -19.62
#